data_AF-A0A1Y2W2S2-F1
#
_entry.id   AF-A0A1Y2W2S2-F1
#
_cell.length_a   1.000
_cell.length_b   1.000
_cell.length_c   1.000
_cell.angle_alpha   90.00
_cell.angle_beta   90.00
_cell.angle_gamma   90.00
#
_symmetry.space_group_name_H-M   'P 1'
#
loop_
_entity.id
_entity.type
_entity.pdbx_description
1 polymer ?
#
loop_
_entity_poly.entity_id
_entity_poly.type
_entity_poly.pdbx_seq_one_letter_code
_entity_poly.pdbx_strand_id
1 'polypeptide(L)'
;TRSKSAPELAGPAYVKLLVGRDNQAFVMSRKVLASCQYFRKRLDAARVEVEKGHRFLVISLEDHSPDVFELFAYWMNERRNFDKFIDVAEADNSWKELHWDLVSLHLFAAQVGLPGMQDCALDAIQDVYLRCNWDINPKLINYIYTSCDPQESCRIRKWIVAMTAWTLGGVVSKDLSRKIQRLLEKCPDFWAEYHSHTRKMAQTGLEGHFKNPQLRLPSNNLRNEERQFGFRQCSFHTHRSTVGQGKCPH
;
A
#
# COMPACT_ATOMS: atom_id res chain seq x y z
N THR A 1 -8.72 -39.26 -10.37
CA THR A 1 -7.71 -38.40 -11.05
C THR A 1 -6.74 -37.87 -10.00
N ARG A 2 -5.51 -38.39 -9.99
CA ARG A 2 -4.47 -38.05 -9.00
C ARG A 2 -4.10 -36.57 -9.11
N SER A 3 -4.21 -35.86 -7.98
CA SER A 3 -3.65 -34.53 -7.76
C SER A 3 -2.14 -34.56 -8.02
N LYS A 4 -1.66 -33.79 -8.99
CA LYS A 4 -0.23 -33.56 -9.21
C LYS A 4 0.27 -32.67 -8.07
N SER A 5 1.02 -33.25 -7.14
CA SER A 5 1.81 -32.48 -6.17
C SER A 5 2.74 -31.54 -6.93
N ALA A 6 2.77 -30.27 -6.50
CA ALA A 6 3.77 -29.33 -6.97
C ALA A 6 5.16 -29.91 -6.70
N PRO A 7 6.16 -29.70 -7.60
CA PRO A 7 7.49 -30.24 -7.40
C PRO A 7 8.05 -29.75 -6.05
N GLU A 8 8.49 -30.68 -5.22
CA GLU A 8 9.21 -30.35 -3.99
C GLU A 8 10.48 -29.58 -4.36
N LEU A 9 10.61 -28.35 -3.87
CA LEU A 9 11.79 -27.54 -4.07
C LEU A 9 12.95 -28.16 -3.26
N ALA A 10 13.96 -28.69 -3.94
CA ALA A 10 15.15 -29.23 -3.29
C ALA A 10 15.86 -28.17 -2.44
N GLY A 11 16.19 -28.48 -1.17
CA GLY A 11 16.85 -27.58 -0.22
C GLY A 11 15.99 -27.21 1.00
N PRO A 12 16.43 -26.26 1.84
CA PRO A 12 15.69 -25.85 3.03
C PRO A 12 14.27 -25.36 2.71
N ALA A 13 13.29 -25.79 3.50
CA ALA A 13 11.88 -25.38 3.36
C ALA A 13 11.61 -23.95 3.85
N TYR A 14 12.51 -23.42 4.70
CA TYR A 14 12.38 -22.13 5.35
C TYR A 14 13.55 -21.21 5.00
N VAL A 15 13.25 -19.91 5.03
CA VAL A 15 14.18 -18.83 4.77
C VAL A 15 14.16 -17.91 5.97
N LYS A 16 15.34 -17.57 6.48
CA LYS A 16 15.55 -16.54 7.48
C LYS A 16 15.92 -15.24 6.75
N LEU A 17 15.06 -14.24 6.85
CA LEU A 17 15.30 -12.89 6.37
C LEU A 17 15.89 -12.09 7.53
N LEU A 18 17.09 -11.56 7.35
CA LEU A 18 17.73 -10.64 8.31
C LEU A 18 17.49 -9.23 7.81
N VAL A 19 16.69 -8.45 8.53
CA VAL A 19 16.17 -7.16 8.06
C VAL A 19 16.72 -6.03 8.92
N GLY A 20 17.10 -4.93 8.26
CA GLY A 20 17.62 -3.74 8.92
C GLY A 20 19.03 -3.91 9.48
N ARG A 21 19.54 -2.84 10.09
CA ARG A 21 20.92 -2.78 10.61
C ARG A 21 21.16 -3.77 11.76
N ASP A 22 20.13 -4.03 12.56
CA ASP A 22 20.20 -4.93 13.70
C ASP A 22 19.95 -6.40 13.32
N ASN A 23 19.79 -6.70 12.02
CA ASN A 23 19.54 -8.04 11.50
C ASN A 23 18.36 -8.75 12.17
N GLN A 24 17.25 -8.03 12.37
CA GLN A 24 16.04 -8.62 12.94
C GLN A 24 15.56 -9.79 12.06
N ALA A 25 15.36 -10.95 12.68
CA ALA A 25 15.15 -12.21 11.97
C ALA A 25 13.66 -12.52 11.76
N PHE A 26 13.28 -12.73 10.50
CA PHE A 26 11.95 -13.20 10.11
C PHE A 26 12.06 -14.56 9.43
N VAL A 27 11.32 -15.57 9.91
CA VAL A 27 11.32 -16.91 9.33
C VAL A 27 10.09 -17.10 8.47
N MET A 28 10.29 -17.42 7.19
CA MET A 28 9.21 -17.56 6.22
C MET A 28 9.36 -18.82 5.38
N SER A 29 8.23 -19.31 4.84
CA SER A 29 8.26 -20.44 3.90
C SER A 29 8.96 -20.04 2.60
N ARG A 30 9.94 -20.85 2.17
CA ARG A 30 10.61 -20.69 0.87
C ARG A 30 9.60 -20.72 -0.28
N LYS A 31 8.57 -21.57 -0.19
CA LYS A 31 7.52 -21.68 -1.21
C LYS A 31 6.77 -20.36 -1.39
N VAL A 32 6.47 -19.68 -0.28
CA VAL A 32 5.77 -18.39 -0.29
C VAL A 32 6.66 -17.31 -0.87
N LEU A 33 7.92 -17.20 -0.44
CA LEU A 33 8.87 -16.22 -1.00
C LEU A 33 9.19 -16.47 -2.48
N ALA A 34 9.36 -17.73 -2.90
CA ALA A 34 9.65 -18.09 -4.28
C ALA A 34 8.52 -17.73 -5.26
N SER A 35 7.30 -17.49 -4.78
CA SER A 35 6.20 -16.98 -5.60
C SER A 35 6.41 -15.53 -6.04
N CYS A 36 7.24 -14.77 -5.31
CA CYS A 36 7.62 -13.40 -5.63
C CYS A 36 8.94 -13.37 -6.40
N GLN A 37 8.96 -12.71 -7.57
CA GLN A 37 10.14 -12.66 -8.44
C GLN A 37 11.35 -11.98 -7.75
N TYR A 38 11.08 -10.95 -6.95
CA TYR A 38 12.10 -10.24 -6.17
C TYR A 38 12.87 -11.16 -5.23
N PHE A 39 12.15 -12.03 -4.51
CA PHE A 39 12.76 -12.99 -3.59
C PHE A 39 13.32 -14.20 -4.32
N ARG A 40 12.71 -14.65 -5.42
CA ARG A 40 13.24 -15.76 -6.22
C ARG A 40 14.70 -15.52 -6.64
N LYS A 41 15.01 -14.33 -7.16
CA LYS A 41 16.39 -13.95 -7.53
C LYS A 41 17.36 -13.97 -6.33
N ARG A 42 16.87 -13.62 -5.13
CA ARG A 42 17.68 -13.61 -3.90
C ARG A 42 17.86 -15.00 -3.32
N LEU A 43 16.90 -15.89 -3.52
CA LEU A 43 17.00 -17.28 -3.07
C LEU A 43 18.13 -18.02 -3.78
N ASP A 44 18.40 -17.68 -5.04
CA ASP A 44 19.50 -18.28 -5.81
C ASP A 44 20.89 -17.88 -5.26
N ALA A 45 20.98 -16.72 -4.61
CA ALA A 45 22.19 -16.21 -3.97
C ALA A 45 22.19 -16.39 -2.44
N ALA A 46 21.18 -17.06 -1.88
CA ALA A 46 21.04 -17.20 -0.44
C ALA A 46 22.09 -18.17 0.13
N ARG A 47 22.68 -17.80 1.27
CA ARG A 47 23.59 -18.70 2.00
C ARG A 47 22.80 -19.74 2.78
N VAL A 48 23.38 -20.90 3.02
CA VAL A 48 22.78 -21.94 3.86
C VAL A 48 23.40 -21.87 5.24
N GLU A 49 22.56 -21.74 6.27
CA GLU A 49 23.00 -21.82 7.67
C GLU A 49 22.32 -23.00 8.38
N VAL A 50 23.00 -23.53 9.39
CA VAL A 50 22.47 -24.60 10.25
C VAL A 50 22.36 -24.07 11.67
N GLU A 51 21.15 -24.07 12.22
CA GLU A 51 20.88 -23.63 13.58
C GLU A 51 20.09 -24.71 14.31
N LYS A 52 20.60 -25.18 15.46
CA LYS A 52 19.96 -26.22 16.28
C LYS A 52 19.52 -27.45 15.44
N GLY A 53 20.37 -27.89 14.50
CA GLY A 53 20.09 -29.01 13.61
C GLY A 53 19.14 -28.72 12.43
N HIS A 54 18.59 -27.51 12.34
CA HIS A 54 17.69 -27.10 11.27
C HIS A 54 18.47 -26.29 10.22
N ARG A 55 18.22 -26.60 8.94
CA ARG A 55 18.85 -25.88 7.81
C ARG A 55 17.93 -24.76 7.35
N PHE A 56 18.49 -23.58 7.13
CA PHE A 56 17.79 -22.40 6.61
C PHE A 56 18.54 -21.82 5.42
N LEU A 57 17.79 -21.25 4.46
CA LEU A 57 18.35 -20.25 3.56
C LEU A 57 18.37 -18.91 4.28
N VAL A 58 19.42 -18.12 4.13
CA VAL A 58 19.55 -16.82 4.79
C VAL A 58 19.75 -15.72 3.74
N ILE A 59 18.92 -14.68 3.84
CA ILE A 59 18.96 -13.49 2.99
C ILE A 59 19.04 -12.26 3.89
N SER A 60 20.02 -11.39 3.64
CA SER A 60 20.16 -10.10 4.31
C SER A 60 19.49 -8.99 3.50
N LEU A 61 18.75 -8.12 4.18
CA LEU A 61 17.95 -7.01 3.65
C LEU A 61 18.21 -5.75 4.51
N GLU A 62 19.44 -5.24 4.43
CA GLU A 62 19.94 -4.17 5.29
C GLU A 62 19.24 -2.82 5.06
N ASP A 63 18.79 -2.57 3.82
CA ASP A 63 18.13 -1.32 3.41
C ASP A 63 16.63 -1.27 3.74
N HIS A 64 16.08 -2.31 4.37
CA HIS A 64 14.65 -2.43 4.66
C HIS A 64 14.34 -2.23 6.14
N SER A 65 13.19 -1.62 6.44
CA SER A 65 12.71 -1.46 7.81
C SER A 65 12.13 -2.78 8.36
N PRO A 66 12.50 -3.20 9.58
CA PRO A 66 11.88 -4.34 10.25
C PRO A 66 10.37 -4.20 10.42
N ASP A 67 9.84 -3.00 10.71
CA ASP A 67 8.41 -2.76 10.91
C ASP A 67 7.61 -3.07 9.62
N VAL A 68 8.16 -2.67 8.47
CA VAL A 68 7.60 -3.00 7.15
C VAL A 68 7.64 -4.52 6.91
N PHE A 69 8.70 -5.18 7.38
CA PHE A 69 8.84 -6.63 7.24
C PHE A 69 7.91 -7.42 8.15
N GLU A 70 7.54 -6.88 9.31
CA GLU A 70 6.49 -7.45 10.16
C GLU A 70 5.14 -7.43 9.45
N LEU A 71 4.75 -6.27 8.87
CA LEU A 71 3.54 -6.16 8.06
C LEU A 71 3.57 -7.07 6.82
N PHE A 72 4.71 -7.14 6.13
CA PHE A 72 4.90 -8.02 4.97
C PHE A 72 4.77 -9.50 5.36
N ALA A 73 5.43 -9.93 6.43
CA ALA A 73 5.39 -11.30 6.91
C ALA A 73 3.96 -11.68 7.32
N TYR A 74 3.26 -10.78 8.00
CA TYR A 74 1.86 -10.96 8.34
C TYR A 74 0.98 -11.07 7.10
N TRP A 75 1.09 -10.15 6.13
CA TRP A 75 0.31 -10.22 4.89
C TRP A 75 0.54 -11.52 4.12
N MET A 76 1.79 -12.02 4.10
CA MET A 76 2.14 -13.27 3.42
C MET A 76 1.53 -14.51 4.09
N ASN A 77 1.34 -14.48 5.41
CA ASN A 77 0.80 -15.61 6.19
C ASN A 77 -0.73 -15.53 6.40
N GLU A 78 -1.27 -14.34 6.66
CA GLU A 78 -2.64 -14.11 7.14
C GLU A 78 -3.38 -13.02 6.34
N ARG A 79 -3.40 -13.15 5.01
CA ARG A 79 -4.05 -12.20 4.07
C ARG A 79 -5.45 -11.71 4.46
N ARG A 80 -6.23 -12.50 5.20
CA ARG A 80 -7.65 -12.25 5.51
C ARG A 80 -7.89 -11.39 6.76
N ASN A 81 -6.84 -11.08 7.54
CA ASN A 81 -6.94 -10.39 8.83
C ASN A 81 -6.04 -9.15 8.89
N PHE A 82 -5.66 -8.59 7.74
CA PHE A 82 -4.72 -7.46 7.69
C PHE A 82 -5.26 -6.20 8.37
N ASP A 83 -6.58 -6.09 8.48
CA ASP A 83 -7.31 -5.06 9.23
C ASP A 83 -7.03 -5.09 10.73
N LYS A 84 -6.57 -6.22 11.31
CA LYS A 84 -6.24 -6.29 12.73
C LYS A 84 -5.15 -5.31 13.17
N PHE A 85 -4.23 -4.93 12.28
CA PHE A 85 -3.22 -3.91 12.62
C PHE A 85 -3.84 -2.54 12.92
N ILE A 86 -4.97 -2.23 12.27
CA ILE A 86 -5.72 -1.00 12.50
C ILE A 86 -6.33 -1.04 13.90
N ASP A 87 -6.93 -2.17 14.29
CA ASP A 87 -7.52 -2.34 15.62
C ASP A 87 -6.45 -2.35 16.74
N VAL A 88 -5.27 -2.91 16.48
CA VAL A 88 -4.13 -2.85 17.42
C VAL A 88 -3.61 -1.42 17.56
N ALA A 89 -3.42 -0.70 16.44
CA ALA A 89 -2.98 0.69 16.50
C ALA A 89 -4.01 1.62 17.16
N GLU A 90 -5.30 1.27 17.07
CA GLU A 90 -6.37 1.91 17.82
C GLU A 90 -6.20 1.73 19.33
N ALA A 91 -5.98 0.49 19.77
CA ALA A 91 -5.78 0.18 21.18
C ALA A 91 -4.52 0.83 21.76
N ASP A 92 -3.43 0.86 20.98
CA ASP A 92 -2.12 1.36 21.42
C ASP A 92 -1.90 2.85 21.11
N ASN A 93 -2.87 3.51 20.46
CA ASN A 93 -2.78 4.89 19.99
C ASN A 93 -1.54 5.18 19.10
N SER A 94 -1.15 4.20 18.28
CA SER A 94 0.04 4.21 17.40
C SER A 94 -0.29 4.44 15.92
N TRP A 95 -1.39 5.16 15.66
CA TRP A 95 -1.92 5.43 14.32
C TRP A 95 -0.91 6.11 13.38
N LYS A 96 -0.04 6.96 13.91
CA LYS A 96 0.92 7.73 13.10
C LYS A 96 2.06 6.86 12.62
N GLU A 97 2.53 5.97 13.48
CA GLU A 97 3.54 4.96 13.20
C GLU A 97 2.97 3.99 12.15
N LEU A 98 1.80 3.39 12.42
CA LEU A 98 1.12 2.51 11.48
C LEU A 98 0.90 3.18 10.11
N HIS A 99 0.51 4.46 10.08
CA HIS A 99 0.36 5.20 8.83
C HIS A 99 1.65 5.15 7.97
N TRP A 100 2.81 5.42 8.57
CA TRP A 100 4.07 5.44 7.82
C TRP A 100 4.54 4.03 7.47
N ASP A 101 4.25 3.04 8.30
CA ASP A 101 4.55 1.64 8.00
C ASP A 101 3.70 1.13 6.83
N LEU A 102 2.42 1.51 6.77
CA LEU A 102 1.53 1.19 5.64
C LEU A 102 1.94 1.90 4.35
N VAL A 103 2.37 3.16 4.42
CA VAL A 103 2.92 3.90 3.26
C VAL A 103 4.19 3.20 2.76
N SER A 104 5.07 2.80 3.67
CA SER A 104 6.30 2.10 3.33
C SER A 104 6.03 0.71 2.76
N LEU A 105 5.04 -0.01 3.31
CA LEU A 105 4.57 -1.29 2.78
C LEU A 105 3.98 -1.15 1.37
N HIS A 106 3.22 -0.08 1.10
CA HIS A 106 2.67 0.19 -0.23
C HIS A 106 3.78 0.38 -1.27
N LEU A 107 4.82 1.15 -0.94
CA LEU A 107 5.96 1.38 -1.83
C LEU A 107 6.80 0.10 -2.00
N PHE A 108 7.08 -0.60 -0.90
CA PHE A 108 7.78 -1.88 -0.92
C PHE A 108 7.05 -2.91 -1.78
N ALA A 109 5.72 -3.01 -1.66
CA ALA A 109 4.90 -3.89 -2.47
C ALA A 109 5.03 -3.62 -3.97
N ALA A 110 5.12 -2.35 -4.35
CA ALA A 110 5.35 -1.95 -5.74
C ALA A 110 6.75 -2.42 -6.21
N GLN A 111 7.77 -2.15 -5.40
CA GLN A 111 9.17 -2.51 -5.67
C GLN A 111 9.36 -4.03 -5.85
N VAL A 112 8.69 -4.84 -5.02
CA VAL A 112 8.80 -6.30 -5.09
C VAL A 112 7.82 -6.95 -6.06
N GLY A 113 6.96 -6.17 -6.72
CA GLY A 113 6.00 -6.66 -7.71
C GLY A 113 4.85 -7.47 -7.10
N LEU A 114 4.34 -7.06 -5.93
CA LEU A 114 3.21 -7.67 -5.24
C LEU A 114 1.99 -6.73 -5.27
N PRO A 115 1.27 -6.65 -6.41
CA PRO A 115 0.17 -5.69 -6.58
C PRO A 115 -0.98 -5.90 -5.59
N GLY A 116 -1.29 -7.15 -5.22
CA GLY A 116 -2.32 -7.43 -4.21
C GLY A 116 -1.96 -6.88 -2.82
N MET A 117 -0.67 -6.88 -2.46
CA MET A 117 -0.22 -6.29 -1.20
C MET A 117 -0.24 -4.76 -1.28
N GLN A 118 0.14 -4.21 -2.43
CA GLN A 118 0.10 -2.77 -2.67
C GLN A 118 -1.32 -2.21 -2.53
N ASP A 119 -2.30 -2.94 -3.09
CA ASP A 119 -3.72 -2.60 -3.02
C ASP A 119 -4.25 -2.74 -1.57
N CYS A 120 -3.89 -3.81 -0.84
CA CYS A 120 -4.24 -3.97 0.59
C CYS A 120 -3.66 -2.86 1.47
N ALA A 121 -2.39 -2.47 1.27
CA ALA A 121 -1.77 -1.39 2.02
C ALA A 121 -2.49 -0.06 1.77
N LEU A 122 -2.93 0.19 0.53
CA LEU A 122 -3.66 1.41 0.20
C LEU A 122 -5.07 1.45 0.80
N ASP A 123 -5.75 0.30 0.86
CA ASP A 123 -7.02 0.17 1.56
C ASP A 123 -6.86 0.45 3.06
N ALA A 124 -5.81 -0.11 3.68
CA ALA A 124 -5.53 0.15 5.09
C ALA A 124 -5.18 1.63 5.36
N ILE A 125 -4.43 2.29 4.46
CA ILE A 125 -4.18 3.75 4.56
C ILE A 125 -5.50 4.52 4.55
N GLN A 126 -6.40 4.19 3.62
CA GLN A 126 -7.72 4.83 3.55
C GLN A 126 -8.53 4.63 4.83
N ASP A 127 -8.49 3.43 5.41
CA ASP A 127 -9.18 3.13 6.67
C ASP A 127 -8.64 3.92 7.85
N VAL A 128 -7.31 4.06 7.97
CA VAL A 128 -6.68 4.89 9.01
C VAL A 128 -7.14 6.34 8.87
N TYR A 129 -7.11 6.91 7.65
CA TYR A 129 -7.57 8.29 7.44
C TYR A 129 -9.06 8.46 7.75
N LEU A 130 -9.90 7.46 7.43
CA LEU A 130 -11.33 7.49 7.72
C LEU A 130 -11.60 7.43 9.23
N ARG A 131 -11.03 6.43 9.93
CA ARG A 131 -11.25 6.22 11.37
C ARG A 131 -10.75 7.40 12.20
N CYS A 132 -9.61 7.96 11.83
CA CYS A 132 -9.05 9.10 12.54
C CYS A 132 -9.59 10.45 12.05
N ASN A 133 -10.47 10.47 11.04
CA ASN A 133 -11.00 11.67 10.40
C ASN A 133 -9.89 12.67 10.01
N TRP A 134 -8.85 12.18 9.35
CA TRP A 134 -7.68 12.98 8.98
C TRP A 134 -7.84 13.64 7.61
N ASP A 135 -7.47 14.92 7.53
CA ASP A 135 -7.17 15.58 6.26
C ASP A 135 -5.87 15.05 5.64
N ILE A 136 -5.65 15.35 4.34
CA ILE A 136 -4.39 14.99 3.68
C ILE A 136 -3.18 15.56 4.43
N ASN A 137 -2.19 14.69 4.70
CA ASN A 137 -0.98 15.08 5.42
C ASN A 137 0.06 15.73 4.48
N PRO A 138 0.45 17.00 4.67
CA PRO A 138 1.46 17.66 3.83
C PRO A 138 2.84 16.98 3.84
N LYS A 139 3.20 16.30 4.94
CA LYS A 139 4.45 15.53 5.02
C LYS A 139 4.43 14.33 4.07
N LEU A 140 3.27 13.67 3.95
CA LEU A 140 3.08 12.56 3.01
C LEU A 140 3.22 13.05 1.56
N ILE A 141 2.56 14.16 1.21
CA ILE A 141 2.68 14.77 -0.13
C ILE A 141 4.15 15.06 -0.44
N ASN A 142 4.85 15.77 0.43
CA ASN A 142 6.26 16.10 0.20
C ASN A 142 7.09 14.82 0.01
N TYR A 143 6.98 13.84 0.90
CA TYR A 143 7.73 12.59 0.80
C TYR A 143 7.49 11.87 -0.54
N ILE A 144 6.23 11.66 -0.92
CA ILE A 144 5.87 10.92 -2.15
C ILE A 144 6.35 11.64 -3.43
N TYR A 145 6.30 12.98 -3.45
CA TYR A 145 6.67 13.74 -4.63
C TYR A 145 8.15 14.14 -4.70
N THR A 146 8.90 14.08 -3.60
CA THR A 146 10.34 14.45 -3.60
C THR A 146 11.29 13.30 -3.39
N SER A 147 10.83 12.17 -2.83
CA SER A 147 11.72 11.10 -2.35
C SER A 147 11.37 9.72 -2.90
N CYS A 148 10.18 9.52 -3.46
CA CYS A 148 9.73 8.23 -3.96
C CYS A 148 9.75 8.16 -5.48
N ASP A 149 10.01 6.96 -6.01
CA ASP A 149 9.90 6.70 -7.44
C ASP A 149 8.46 6.95 -7.93
N PRO A 150 8.26 7.70 -9.05
CA PRO A 150 6.93 7.99 -9.56
C PRO A 150 6.11 6.77 -10.00
N GLN A 151 6.77 5.71 -10.49
CA GLN A 151 6.08 4.49 -10.92
C GLN A 151 5.61 3.67 -9.73
N GLU A 152 6.47 3.51 -8.73
CA GLU A 152 6.14 2.78 -7.51
C GLU A 152 5.05 3.49 -6.69
N SER A 153 5.11 4.83 -6.64
CA SER A 153 4.16 5.68 -5.90
C SER A 153 2.92 6.09 -6.69
N CYS A 154 2.75 5.66 -7.95
CA CYS A 154 1.68 6.18 -8.82
C CYS A 154 0.26 6.02 -8.26
N ARG A 155 -0.01 4.95 -7.52
CA ARG A 155 -1.33 4.66 -6.93
C ARG A 155 -1.62 5.57 -5.73
N ILE A 156 -0.67 5.69 -4.81
CA ILE A 156 -0.81 6.59 -3.67
C ILE A 156 -0.83 8.06 -4.12
N ARG A 157 -0.12 8.45 -5.20
CA ARG A 157 -0.22 9.79 -5.81
C ARG A 157 -1.64 10.13 -6.27
N LYS A 158 -2.32 9.20 -6.97
CA LYS A 158 -3.73 9.37 -7.37
C LYS A 158 -4.64 9.58 -6.17
N TRP A 159 -4.44 8.80 -5.11
CA TRP A 159 -5.20 8.94 -3.88
C TRP A 159 -4.90 10.27 -3.16
N ILE A 160 -3.63 10.67 -3.06
CA ILE A 160 -3.19 11.96 -2.51
C ILE A 160 -3.86 13.13 -3.23
N VAL A 161 -3.92 13.08 -4.56
CA VAL A 161 -4.56 14.13 -5.36
C VAL A 161 -6.07 14.20 -5.08
N ALA A 162 -6.75 13.06 -5.01
CA ALA A 162 -8.15 13.00 -4.64
C ALA A 162 -8.38 13.55 -3.22
N MET A 163 -7.56 13.15 -2.25
CA MET A 163 -7.59 13.66 -0.86
C MET A 163 -7.34 15.16 -0.79
N THR A 164 -6.43 15.68 -1.62
CA THR A 164 -6.14 17.11 -1.70
C THR A 164 -7.35 17.89 -2.24
N ALA A 165 -7.99 17.38 -3.30
CA ALA A 165 -9.20 18.00 -3.86
C ALA A 165 -10.35 18.00 -2.85
N TRP A 166 -10.53 16.89 -2.13
CA TRP A 166 -11.50 16.76 -1.04
C TRP A 166 -11.23 17.75 0.10
N THR A 167 -10.03 17.76 0.65
CA THR A 167 -9.64 18.64 1.76
C THR A 167 -9.77 20.12 1.37
N LEU A 168 -9.29 20.52 0.19
CA LEU A 168 -9.38 21.93 -0.25
C LEU A 168 -10.80 22.36 -0.66
N GLY A 169 -11.64 21.42 -1.08
CA GLY A 169 -13.05 21.70 -1.42
C GLY A 169 -13.96 21.83 -0.19
N GLY A 170 -13.52 21.34 0.97
CA GLY A 170 -14.26 21.40 2.24
C GLY A 170 -13.83 22.54 3.16
N VAL A 171 -14.25 22.45 4.44
CA VAL A 171 -13.83 23.39 5.48
C VAL A 171 -12.43 23.03 5.96
N VAL A 172 -11.43 23.76 5.48
CA VAL A 172 -10.01 23.53 5.81
C VAL A 172 -9.40 24.72 6.54
N SER A 173 -8.47 24.45 7.46
CA SER A 173 -7.73 25.51 8.13
C SER A 173 -6.86 26.30 7.14
N LYS A 174 -6.73 27.62 7.38
CA LYS A 174 -5.85 28.49 6.56
C LYS A 174 -4.39 28.02 6.55
N ASP A 175 -3.93 27.41 7.64
CA ASP A 175 -2.58 26.87 7.75
C ASP A 175 -2.37 25.66 6.82
N LEU A 176 -3.30 24.70 6.84
CA LEU A 176 -3.22 23.52 5.98
C LEU A 176 -3.32 23.91 4.49
N SER A 177 -4.25 24.80 4.15
CA SER A 177 -4.39 25.34 2.80
C SER A 177 -3.07 25.96 2.29
N ARG A 178 -2.42 26.79 3.11
CA ARG A 178 -1.11 27.40 2.77
C ARG A 178 0.00 26.37 2.60
N LYS A 179 0.03 25.33 3.45
CA LYS A 179 1.02 24.24 3.34
C LYS A 179 0.85 23.47 2.03
N ILE A 180 -0.39 23.17 1.64
CA ILE A 180 -0.69 22.49 0.37
C ILE A 180 -0.32 23.39 -0.82
N GLN A 181 -0.66 24.68 -0.77
CA GLN A 181 -0.31 25.62 -1.83
C GLN A 181 1.21 25.69 -2.09
N ARG A 182 2.01 25.76 -1.02
CA ARG A 182 3.48 25.70 -1.14
C ARG A 182 3.97 24.41 -1.78
N LEU A 183 3.30 23.28 -1.54
CA LEU A 183 3.66 22.00 -2.14
C LEU A 183 3.28 21.94 -3.62
N LEU A 184 2.15 22.52 -4.00
CA LEU A 184 1.77 22.69 -5.41
C LEU A 184 2.80 23.55 -6.16
N GLU A 185 3.29 24.62 -5.53
CA GLU A 185 4.36 25.46 -6.11
C GLU A 185 5.71 24.74 -6.18
N LYS A 186 6.04 23.93 -5.16
CA LYS A 186 7.33 23.23 -5.05
C LYS A 186 7.43 21.98 -5.94
N CYS A 187 6.31 21.29 -6.18
CA CYS A 187 6.28 19.97 -6.84
C CYS A 187 5.48 20.02 -8.15
N PRO A 188 6.13 20.21 -9.32
CA PRO A 188 5.44 20.35 -10.61
C PRO A 188 4.53 19.18 -10.97
N ASP A 189 4.96 17.95 -10.71
CA ASP A 189 4.15 16.74 -10.93
C ASP A 189 2.87 16.76 -10.11
N PHE A 190 2.98 17.13 -8.83
CA PHE A 190 1.82 17.22 -7.94
C PHE A 190 0.81 18.26 -8.45
N TRP A 191 1.29 19.42 -8.88
CA TRP A 191 0.45 20.45 -9.48
C TRP A 191 -0.24 19.95 -10.75
N ALA A 192 0.50 19.30 -11.66
CA ALA A 192 -0.04 18.81 -12.91
C ALA A 192 -1.09 17.72 -12.71
N GLU A 193 -0.82 16.77 -11.81
CA GLU A 193 -1.76 15.71 -11.46
C GLU A 193 -3.01 16.25 -10.76
N TYR A 194 -2.84 17.20 -9.82
CA TYR A 194 -3.96 17.88 -9.13
C TYR A 194 -4.84 18.65 -10.12
N HIS A 195 -4.24 19.48 -10.98
CA HIS A 195 -4.97 20.26 -11.97
C HIS A 195 -5.68 19.36 -13.00
N SER A 196 -5.05 18.28 -13.43
CA SER A 196 -5.67 17.28 -14.31
C SER A 196 -6.89 16.62 -13.64
N HIS A 197 -6.79 16.30 -12.35
CA HIS A 197 -7.89 15.70 -11.58
C HIS A 197 -9.06 16.67 -11.43
N THR A 198 -8.83 17.90 -10.95
CA THR A 198 -9.89 18.89 -10.74
C THR A 198 -10.57 19.30 -12.05
N ARG A 199 -9.81 19.43 -13.14
CA ARG A 199 -10.38 19.66 -14.48
C ARG A 199 -11.31 18.52 -14.91
N LYS A 200 -10.92 17.26 -14.70
CA LYS A 200 -11.78 16.10 -15.01
C LYS A 200 -13.04 16.09 -14.15
N MET A 201 -12.93 16.42 -12.87
CA MET A 201 -14.10 16.54 -11.99
C MET A 201 -15.07 17.62 -12.49
N ALA A 202 -14.56 18.82 -12.82
CA ALA A 202 -15.36 19.92 -13.34
C ALA A 202 -16.11 19.54 -14.64
N GLN A 203 -15.46 18.78 -15.54
CA GLN A 203 -16.10 18.28 -16.77
C GLN A 203 -17.26 17.30 -16.51
N THR A 204 -17.24 16.62 -15.36
CA THR A 204 -18.32 15.70 -14.97
C THR A 204 -19.44 16.36 -14.18
N GLY A 205 -19.37 17.69 -13.96
CA GLY A 205 -20.35 18.44 -13.16
C GLY A 205 -20.33 18.10 -11.66
N LEU A 206 -19.28 17.41 -11.18
CA LEU A 206 -19.11 17.06 -9.78
C LEU A 206 -18.25 18.13 -9.09
N GLU A 207 -18.74 18.69 -7.99
CA GLU A 207 -17.94 19.58 -7.15
C GLU A 207 -16.79 18.80 -6.49
N GLY A 208 -15.64 19.46 -6.29
CA GLY A 208 -14.40 18.81 -5.80
C GLY A 208 -14.53 18.08 -4.46
N HIS A 209 -15.48 18.51 -3.63
CA HIS A 209 -15.80 17.95 -2.31
C HIS A 209 -16.93 16.93 -2.34
N PHE A 210 -17.33 16.43 -3.51
CA PHE A 210 -18.47 15.53 -3.60
C PHE A 210 -18.10 14.06 -3.33
N LYS A 211 -16.84 13.67 -3.56
CA LYS A 211 -16.35 12.30 -3.36
C LYS A 211 -15.29 12.22 -2.29
N ASN A 212 -15.62 11.57 -1.16
CA ASN A 212 -14.68 11.30 -0.09
C ASN A 212 -13.72 10.16 -0.51
N PRO A 213 -12.41 10.41 -0.69
CA PRO A 213 -11.41 9.40 -1.06
C PRO A 213 -11.02 8.46 0.07
N GLN A 214 -11.49 8.71 1.29
CA GLN A 214 -11.36 7.81 2.43
C GLN A 214 -12.42 6.69 2.38
N LEU A 215 -13.54 6.91 1.69
CA LEU A 215 -14.63 5.94 1.55
C LEU A 215 -14.41 5.03 0.34
N ARG A 216 -14.49 3.71 0.58
CA ARG A 216 -14.44 2.67 -0.46
C ARG A 216 -15.81 2.06 -0.68
N LEU A 217 -16.29 2.11 -1.91
CA LEU A 217 -17.52 1.43 -2.31
C LEU A 217 -17.19 -0.01 -2.77
N PRO A 218 -17.69 -1.07 -2.09
CA PRO A 218 -17.17 -2.44 -2.23
C PRO A 218 -17.53 -3.16 -3.54
N SER A 219 -18.55 -2.73 -4.30
CA SER A 219 -18.80 -3.03 -5.73
C SER A 219 -20.23 -2.61 -6.12
N ASN A 220 -20.37 -2.13 -7.36
CA ASN A 220 -21.49 -1.65 -8.19
C ASN A 220 -23.01 -1.92 -7.91
N ASN A 221 -23.44 -2.54 -6.80
CA ASN A 221 -24.87 -2.67 -6.45
C ASN A 221 -25.51 -1.40 -5.85
N LEU A 222 -24.83 -0.25 -5.97
CA LEU A 222 -25.33 1.03 -5.49
C LEU A 222 -26.12 1.71 -6.62
N ARG A 223 -27.38 2.06 -6.33
CA ARG A 223 -28.29 2.77 -7.24
C ARG A 223 -27.73 4.18 -7.52
N ASN A 224 -28.16 4.82 -8.61
CA ASN A 224 -27.50 6.00 -9.19
C ASN A 224 -27.15 7.15 -8.21
N GLU A 225 -27.94 7.34 -7.15
CA GLU A 225 -27.73 8.38 -6.13
C GLU A 225 -26.71 7.97 -5.04
N GLU A 226 -26.48 6.68 -4.83
CA GLU A 226 -25.55 6.14 -3.83
C GLU A 226 -24.09 6.05 -4.34
N ARG A 227 -23.86 6.33 -5.63
CA ARG A 227 -22.52 6.32 -6.28
C ARG A 227 -21.74 7.62 -6.11
N GLN A 228 -22.31 8.57 -5.38
CA GLN A 228 -21.95 9.98 -5.45
C GLN A 228 -20.90 10.40 -4.41
N PHE A 229 -20.83 9.71 -3.27
CA PHE A 229 -20.08 10.18 -2.10
C PHE A 229 -18.70 9.51 -1.87
N GLY A 230 -18.37 8.44 -2.59
CA GLY A 230 -17.13 7.67 -2.36
C GLY A 230 -16.46 7.20 -3.66
N PHE A 231 -15.19 6.80 -3.56
CA PHE A 231 -14.48 6.21 -4.69
C PHE A 231 -14.75 4.70 -4.77
N ARG A 232 -14.80 4.14 -5.98
CA ARG A 232 -14.79 2.68 -6.12
C ARG A 232 -13.46 2.17 -5.59
N GLN A 233 -13.46 1.04 -4.90
CA GLN A 233 -12.22 0.42 -4.42
C GLN A 233 -11.16 0.28 -5.54
N CYS A 234 -11.61 -0.06 -6.75
CA CYS A 234 -10.73 -0.15 -7.92
C CYS A 234 -10.12 1.18 -8.42
N SER A 235 -10.53 2.34 -7.91
CA SER A 235 -10.09 3.65 -8.43
C SER A 235 -8.61 3.91 -8.17
N PHE A 236 -8.06 3.29 -7.12
CA PHE A 236 -6.66 3.44 -6.73
C PHE A 236 -5.88 2.11 -6.78
N HIS A 237 -6.52 1.03 -7.21
CA HIS A 237 -5.93 -0.30 -7.25
C HIS A 237 -5.25 -0.60 -8.58
N THR A 238 -4.50 -1.70 -8.57
CA THR A 238 -4.08 -2.38 -9.79
C THR A 238 -5.30 -2.86 -10.59
N HIS A 239 -5.17 -2.89 -11.92
CA HIS A 239 -6.19 -3.48 -12.76
C HIS A 239 -6.47 -4.94 -12.34
N ARG A 240 -7.75 -5.31 -12.23
CA ARG A 240 -8.19 -6.59 -11.64
C ARG A 240 -7.57 -7.82 -12.29
N SER A 241 -7.37 -7.77 -13.62
CA SER A 241 -6.71 -8.84 -14.36
C SER A 241 -5.30 -9.14 -13.88
N THR A 242 -4.58 -8.13 -13.39
CA THR A 242 -3.19 -8.25 -12.93
C THR A 242 -3.10 -8.89 -11.53
N VAL A 243 -4.15 -8.78 -10.72
CA VAL A 243 -4.23 -9.41 -9.38
C VAL A 243 -5.04 -10.71 -9.39
N GLY A 244 -5.32 -11.27 -10.58
CA GLY A 244 -6.09 -12.51 -10.74
C GLY A 244 -7.57 -12.38 -10.38
N GLN A 245 -8.08 -11.15 -10.25
CA GLN A 245 -9.50 -10.88 -10.03
C GLN A 245 -10.24 -10.72 -11.37
N GLY A 246 -11.48 -11.21 -11.45
CA GLY A 246 -12.33 -11.09 -12.64
C GLY A 246 -12.69 -9.64 -13.00
N LYS A 247 -13.33 -9.44 -14.15
CA LYS A 247 -13.81 -8.11 -14.60
C LYS A 247 -14.63 -7.43 -13.49
N CYS A 248 -14.54 -6.10 -13.40
CA CYS A 248 -15.44 -5.34 -12.53
C CYS A 248 -16.88 -5.63 -12.97
N PRO A 249 -17.78 -6.15 -12.10
CA PRO A 249 -19.17 -6.36 -12.47
C PRO A 249 -19.74 -4.97 -12.74
N HIS A 250 -20.10 -4.69 -13.99
CA HIS A 250 -20.42 -3.36 -14.56
C HIS A 250 -21.10 -2.35 -13.64
#